data_AF-A0A1B8AS96-F1
#
_entry.id   AF-A0A1B8AS96-F1
#
_cell.length_a   1.000
_cell.length_b   1.000
_cell.length_c   1.000
_cell.angle_alpha   90.00
_cell.angle_beta   90.00
_cell.angle_gamma   90.00
#
_symmetry.space_group_name_H-M   'P 1'
#
loop_
_entity.id
_entity.type
_entity.pdbx_description
1 polymer ?
#
loop_
_entity_poly.entity_id
_entity_poly.type
_entity_poly.pdbx_seq_one_letter_code
_entity_poly.pdbx_strand_id
1 'polypeptide(L)'
;MAEVFGIVTGAISIAALFNNCVDCFEYIQIARSFGDDFSTYQLRLDVAKCRLSRWGAAVNVNNDPRFLKDASADPTMALAQDVLEQIVAKFKTAQKASLMYKTTAKDKDMQVCSKEDLGKVSQRLHHHLRSLTLKRQNRVGLTKKAYWAIYDNKKMARMIEDIFTLMNDLEEVFPATPQATTRLVEMEIEEVSDAQELKMIQDVAKGLDPVLEGSSKGKLEKVIANNSAGRINGTSAVNIGHTYVKESFLQSKGSRDTSTNHVGEINGGKHTRVNVGNTYGGKGFWD
;
A
#
# COMPACT_ATOMS: atom_id res chain seq x y z
N MET A 1 29.27 -6.32 -15.24
CA MET A 1 28.27 -7.07 -16.01
C MET A 1 26.98 -7.02 -15.19
N ALA A 2 25.95 -6.30 -15.65
CA ALA A 2 24.71 -6.20 -14.88
C ALA A 2 23.95 -7.52 -15.01
N GLU A 3 23.68 -8.21 -13.90
CA GLU A 3 22.99 -9.49 -13.93
C GLU A 3 21.53 -9.32 -14.36
N VAL A 4 21.16 -10.07 -15.39
CA VAL A 4 19.79 -10.27 -15.85
C VAL A 4 19.24 -11.41 -15.01
N PHE A 5 18.95 -11.15 -13.72
CA PHE A 5 18.59 -12.16 -12.73
C PHE A 5 19.54 -13.36 -12.73
N GLY A 6 20.58 -13.34 -11.89
CA GLY A 6 21.48 -14.49 -11.70
C GLY A 6 20.72 -15.80 -11.82
N ILE A 7 21.16 -16.65 -12.76
CA ILE A 7 20.55 -17.95 -13.01
C ILE A 7 20.46 -18.62 -11.64
N VAL A 8 19.23 -18.86 -11.16
CA VAL A 8 19.00 -19.60 -9.91
C VAL A 8 19.27 -21.07 -10.25
N THR A 9 20.55 -21.38 -10.39
CA THR A 9 21.09 -22.74 -10.51
C THR A 9 21.92 -22.97 -9.27
N GLY A 10 21.22 -23.18 -8.15
CA GLY A 10 21.79 -23.40 -6.84
C GLY A 10 20.68 -23.40 -5.79
N ALA A 11 20.89 -24.14 -4.70
CA ALA A 11 19.97 -24.11 -3.57
C ALA A 11 20.04 -22.72 -2.91
N ILE A 12 19.05 -21.88 -3.19
CA ILE A 12 18.92 -20.53 -2.63
C ILE A 12 17.88 -20.63 -1.52
N SER A 13 18.20 -20.09 -0.34
CA SER A 13 17.25 -20.06 0.76
C SER A 13 16.00 -19.25 0.40
N ILE A 14 14.86 -19.59 1.01
CA ILE A 14 13.60 -18.88 0.77
C ILE A 14 13.73 -17.38 1.08
N ALA A 15 14.48 -17.03 2.13
CA ALA A 15 14.76 -15.64 2.46
C ALA A 15 15.50 -14.92 1.32
N ALA A 16 16.54 -15.53 0.74
CA ALA A 16 17.28 -14.93 -0.36
C ALA A 16 16.41 -14.80 -1.63
N LEU A 17 15.55 -15.79 -1.91
CA LEU A 17 14.60 -15.74 -3.01
C LEU A 17 13.53 -14.65 -2.81
N PHE A 18 12.98 -14.52 -1.60
CA PHE A 18 12.07 -13.45 -1.22
C PHE A 18 12.70 -12.07 -1.43
N ASN A 19 13.92 -11.85 -0.92
CA ASN A 19 14.60 -10.57 -1.08
C ASN A 19 14.87 -10.26 -2.56
N ASN A 20 15.21 -11.28 -3.35
CA ASN A 20 15.33 -11.14 -4.81
C ASN A 20 14.00 -10.67 -5.42
N CYS A 21 12.85 -11.28 -5.06
CA CYS A 21 11.53 -10.84 -5.54
C CYS A 21 11.26 -9.37 -5.23
N VAL A 22 11.54 -8.91 -4.00
CA VAL A 22 11.35 -7.50 -3.62
C VAL A 22 12.31 -6.58 -4.38
N ASP A 23 13.57 -7.00 -4.58
CA ASP A 23 14.57 -6.26 -5.36
C ASP A 23 14.16 -6.07 -6.83
N CYS A 24 13.45 -7.04 -7.43
CA CYS A 24 13.03 -6.99 -8.83
C CYS A 24 12.31 -5.70 -9.19
N PHE A 25 11.44 -5.23 -8.29
CA PHE A 25 10.63 -4.04 -8.48
C PHE A 25 11.47 -2.77 -8.66
N GLU A 26 12.65 -2.69 -8.04
CA GLU A 26 13.52 -1.49 -8.13
C GLU A 26 14.11 -1.29 -9.53
N TYR A 27 14.10 -2.33 -10.38
CA TYR A 27 14.74 -2.31 -11.69
C TYR A 27 13.77 -2.12 -12.85
N ILE A 28 12.48 -1.94 -12.55
CA ILE A 28 11.42 -1.75 -13.53
C ILE A 28 11.31 -0.27 -13.86
N GLN A 29 11.42 0.04 -15.14
CA GLN A 29 11.09 1.33 -15.71
C GLN A 29 9.81 1.21 -16.52
N ILE A 30 9.07 2.30 -16.65
CA ILE A 30 7.83 2.35 -17.44
C ILE A 30 8.08 3.24 -18.65
N ALA A 31 7.67 2.80 -19.83
CA ALA A 31 7.84 3.58 -21.06
C ALA A 31 6.94 4.82 -21.08
N ARG A 32 7.37 5.87 -21.77
CA ARG A 32 6.58 7.10 -21.97
C ARG A 32 5.29 6.86 -22.77
N SER A 33 5.20 5.76 -23.50
CA SER A 33 3.98 5.32 -24.18
C SER A 33 2.79 5.08 -23.24
N PHE A 34 3.03 4.97 -21.93
CA PHE A 34 1.97 4.86 -20.93
C PHE A 34 1.19 6.17 -20.73
N GLY A 35 1.77 7.33 -21.07
CA GLY A 35 1.10 8.63 -20.95
C GLY A 35 0.47 8.83 -19.58
N ASP A 36 -0.82 9.13 -19.56
CA ASP A 36 -1.60 9.41 -18.35
C ASP A 36 -1.68 8.21 -17.38
N ASP A 37 -1.53 6.98 -17.88
CA ASP A 37 -1.58 5.77 -17.05
C ASP A 37 -0.27 5.54 -16.25
N PHE A 38 0.81 6.27 -16.56
CA PHE A 38 2.12 6.08 -15.94
C PHE A 38 2.06 6.14 -14.41
N SER A 39 1.43 7.18 -13.86
CA SER A 39 1.34 7.38 -12.41
C SER A 39 0.60 6.22 -11.72
N THR A 40 -0.48 5.73 -12.34
CA THR A 40 -1.26 4.61 -11.82
C THR A 40 -0.44 3.33 -11.79
N TYR A 41 0.25 2.98 -12.88
CA TYR A 41 1.05 1.75 -12.93
C TYR A 41 2.30 1.81 -12.05
N GLN A 42 2.95 2.97 -11.94
CA GLN A 42 4.07 3.15 -11.01
C GLN A 42 3.63 2.89 -9.57
N LEU A 43 2.51 3.50 -9.15
CA LEU A 43 2.00 3.31 -7.80
C LEU A 43 1.46 1.90 -7.54
N ARG A 44 0.88 1.23 -8.55
CA ARG A 44 0.48 -0.18 -8.44
C ARG A 44 1.68 -1.11 -8.24
N LEU A 45 2.82 -0.85 -8.90
CA LEU A 45 4.07 -1.55 -8.60
C LEU A 45 4.53 -1.30 -7.17
N ASP A 46 4.48 -0.04 -6.72
CA ASP A 46 4.91 0.33 -5.38
C ASP A 46 4.05 -0.35 -4.31
N VAL A 47 2.73 -0.44 -4.52
CA VAL A 47 1.80 -1.17 -3.64
C VAL A 47 2.09 -2.67 -3.65
N ALA A 48 2.29 -3.29 -4.82
CA ALA A 48 2.64 -4.71 -4.91
C ALA A 48 3.96 -5.01 -4.16
N LYS A 49 4.98 -4.17 -4.36
CA LYS A 49 6.24 -4.26 -3.62
C LYS A 49 6.04 -4.08 -2.11
N CYS A 50 5.23 -3.09 -1.72
CA CYS A 50 4.90 -2.82 -0.32
C CYS A 50 4.25 -4.02 0.34
N ARG A 51 3.22 -4.60 -0.28
CA ARG A 51 2.53 -5.79 0.23
C ARG A 51 3.46 -6.99 0.37
N LEU A 52 4.29 -7.28 -0.64
CA LEU A 52 5.26 -8.39 -0.55
C LEU A 52 6.24 -8.15 0.60
N SER A 53 6.77 -6.92 0.73
CA SER A 53 7.66 -6.57 1.85
C SER A 53 7.00 -6.71 3.23
N ARG A 54 5.69 -6.42 3.31
CA ARG A 54 4.89 -6.55 4.53
C ARG A 54 4.73 -8.01 4.93
N TRP A 55 4.44 -8.90 4.00
CA TRP A 55 4.40 -10.35 4.27
C TRP A 55 5.73 -10.82 4.87
N GLY A 56 6.86 -10.49 4.23
CA GLY A 56 8.19 -10.89 4.70
C GLY A 56 8.53 -10.34 6.10
N ALA A 57 8.11 -9.11 6.40
CA ALA A 57 8.25 -8.53 7.73
C ALA A 57 7.35 -9.23 8.76
N ALA A 58 6.11 -9.57 8.41
CA ALA A 58 5.14 -10.17 9.31
C ALA A 58 5.52 -11.62 9.69
N VAL A 59 6.10 -12.37 8.76
CA VAL A 59 6.58 -13.75 8.98
C VAL A 59 8.04 -13.80 9.43
N ASN A 60 8.68 -12.63 9.57
CA ASN A 60 10.08 -12.49 9.98
C ASN A 60 11.06 -13.27 9.08
N VAL A 61 10.83 -13.23 7.76
CA VAL A 61 11.48 -14.09 6.76
C VAL A 61 13.01 -14.07 6.82
N ASN A 62 13.62 -12.94 7.18
CA ASN A 62 15.07 -12.77 7.21
C ASN A 62 15.73 -13.23 8.51
N ASN A 63 14.96 -13.58 9.55
CA ASN A 63 15.51 -13.99 10.84
C ASN A 63 14.99 -15.36 11.32
N ASP A 64 13.87 -15.84 10.77
CA ASP A 64 13.36 -17.16 11.12
C ASP A 64 14.20 -18.27 10.44
N PRO A 65 14.81 -19.18 11.22
CA PRO A 65 15.69 -20.24 10.70
C PRO A 65 15.07 -21.13 9.62
N ARG A 66 13.73 -21.24 9.58
CA ARG A 66 13.02 -22.03 8.56
C ARG A 66 13.29 -21.50 7.15
N PHE A 67 13.38 -20.18 6.98
CA PHE A 67 13.61 -19.55 5.67
C PHE A 67 15.10 -19.42 5.29
N LEU A 68 16.01 -19.72 6.22
CA LEU A 68 17.45 -19.54 6.05
C LEU A 68 18.17 -20.83 5.64
N LYS A 69 17.52 -22.00 5.80
CA LYS A 69 18.04 -23.31 5.41
C LYS A 69 17.35 -23.79 4.14
N ASP A 70 17.95 -24.77 3.46
CA ASP A 70 17.28 -25.43 2.33
C ASP A 70 15.97 -26.08 2.80
N ALA A 71 14.88 -25.73 2.11
CA ALA A 71 13.49 -26.05 2.46
C ALA A 71 13.13 -27.55 2.38
N SER A 72 14.12 -28.42 2.17
CA SER A 72 13.98 -29.78 1.66
C SER A 72 13.14 -30.74 2.53
N ALA A 73 12.74 -30.37 3.75
CA ALA A 73 12.01 -31.27 4.65
C ALA A 73 10.57 -30.83 4.99
N ASP A 74 10.20 -29.55 4.79
CA ASP A 74 8.87 -29.04 5.15
C ASP A 74 8.04 -28.74 3.88
N PRO A 75 6.93 -29.48 3.63
CA PRO A 75 6.08 -29.26 2.46
C PRO A 75 5.55 -27.83 2.33
N THR A 76 5.28 -27.15 3.44
CA THR A 76 4.79 -25.77 3.46
C THR A 76 5.88 -24.81 2.97
N MET A 77 7.12 -25.06 3.38
CA MET A 77 8.27 -24.27 2.96
C MET A 77 8.58 -24.50 1.47
N ALA A 78 8.44 -25.74 0.99
CA ALA A 78 8.58 -26.05 -0.43
C ALA A 78 7.52 -25.32 -1.29
N LEU A 79 6.27 -25.24 -0.83
CA LEU A 79 5.22 -24.46 -1.51
C LEU A 79 5.53 -22.97 -1.52
N ALA A 80 5.94 -22.40 -0.38
CA ALA A 80 6.33 -20.98 -0.31
C ALA A 80 7.52 -20.67 -1.22
N GLN A 81 8.49 -21.59 -1.31
CA GLN A 81 9.61 -21.49 -2.24
C GLN A 81 9.12 -21.49 -3.69
N ASP A 82 8.30 -22.45 -4.09
CA ASP A 82 7.75 -22.57 -5.45
C ASP A 82 7.00 -21.30 -5.87
N VAL A 83 6.14 -20.76 -5.01
CA VAL A 83 5.41 -19.52 -5.27
C VAL A 83 6.35 -18.33 -5.51
N LEU A 84 7.40 -18.18 -4.70
CA LEU A 84 8.41 -17.13 -4.90
C LEU A 84 9.23 -17.35 -6.18
N GLU A 85 9.54 -18.61 -6.55
CA GLU A 85 10.22 -18.93 -7.80
C GLU A 85 9.34 -18.55 -9.01
N GLN A 86 8.04 -18.81 -8.91
CA GLN A 86 7.06 -18.39 -9.90
C GLN A 86 7.00 -16.85 -10.03
N ILE A 87 7.06 -16.10 -8.92
CA ILE A 87 7.13 -14.62 -8.96
C ILE A 87 8.39 -14.16 -9.72
N VAL A 88 9.55 -14.75 -9.43
CA VAL A 88 10.79 -14.47 -10.17
C VAL A 88 10.62 -14.80 -11.67
N ALA A 89 9.96 -15.90 -12.00
CA ALA A 89 9.69 -16.29 -13.38
C ALA A 89 8.80 -15.28 -14.12
N LYS A 90 7.83 -14.65 -13.43
CA LYS A 90 7.00 -13.56 -14.01
C LYS A 90 7.86 -12.35 -14.38
N PHE A 91 8.75 -11.91 -13.49
CA PHE A 91 9.69 -10.83 -13.81
C PHE A 91 10.62 -11.17 -14.97
N LYS A 92 11.21 -12.38 -14.99
CA LYS A 92 12.07 -12.85 -16.08
C LYS A 92 11.34 -12.86 -17.43
N THR A 93 10.08 -13.29 -17.44
CA THR A 93 9.25 -13.31 -18.65
C THR A 93 9.00 -11.90 -19.17
N ALA A 94 8.64 -10.97 -18.29
CA ALA A 94 8.43 -9.57 -18.63
C ALA A 94 9.72 -8.90 -19.13
N GLN A 95 10.86 -9.18 -18.51
CA GLN A 95 12.16 -8.68 -18.93
C GLN A 95 12.58 -9.23 -20.30
N LYS A 96 12.35 -10.52 -20.56
CA LYS A 96 12.59 -11.12 -21.88
C LYS A 96 11.74 -10.44 -22.95
N ALA A 97 10.48 -10.15 -22.66
CA ALA A 97 9.61 -9.41 -23.56
C ALA A 97 10.10 -7.97 -23.80
N SER A 98 10.67 -7.31 -22.78
CA SER A 98 11.33 -6.00 -22.90
C SER A 98 12.54 -6.05 -23.84
N LEU A 99 13.40 -7.06 -23.68
CA LEU A 99 14.60 -7.20 -24.52
C LEU A 99 14.24 -7.46 -25.99
N MET A 100 13.24 -8.30 -26.24
CA MET A 100 12.72 -8.54 -27.60
C MET A 100 12.08 -7.30 -28.23
N TYR A 101 11.50 -6.41 -27.42
CA TYR A 101 11.01 -5.14 -27.93
C TYR A 101 12.16 -4.22 -28.37
N LYS A 102 13.23 -4.14 -27.57
CA LYS A 102 14.42 -3.32 -27.89
C LYS A 102 15.14 -3.72 -29.18
N THR A 103 15.05 -4.98 -29.62
CA THR A 103 15.67 -5.42 -30.88
C THR A 103 14.90 -4.98 -32.13
N THR A 104 13.64 -4.55 -31.98
CA THR A 104 12.74 -4.23 -33.11
C THR A 104 12.23 -2.79 -33.10
N ALA A 105 12.31 -2.11 -31.96
CA ALA A 105 11.82 -0.75 -31.77
C ALA A 105 12.82 0.33 -32.22
N LYS A 106 12.31 1.53 -32.57
CA LYS A 106 13.14 2.71 -32.84
C LYS A 106 13.44 3.46 -31.54
N ASP A 107 14.52 4.25 -31.51
CA ASP A 107 14.94 5.00 -30.32
C ASP A 107 13.85 5.88 -29.68
N LYS A 108 12.99 6.49 -30.50
CA LYS A 108 11.87 7.33 -30.00
C LYS A 108 10.83 6.53 -29.22
N ASP A 109 10.65 5.25 -29.56
CA ASP A 109 9.69 4.36 -28.92
C ASP A 109 10.25 3.77 -27.61
N MET A 110 11.53 4.01 -27.32
CA MET A 110 12.24 3.48 -26.16
C MET A 110 12.38 4.46 -24.99
N GLN A 111 11.77 5.65 -25.07
CA GLN A 111 11.82 6.62 -23.97
C GLN A 111 11.10 6.09 -22.73
N VAL A 112 11.70 6.28 -21.57
CA VAL A 112 11.16 5.88 -20.27
C VAL A 112 10.72 7.10 -19.46
N CYS A 113 9.71 6.90 -18.61
CA CYS A 113 9.31 7.87 -17.61
C CYS A 113 10.34 7.94 -16.48
N SER A 114 10.37 9.10 -15.84
CA SER A 114 11.20 9.45 -14.70
C SER A 114 10.31 9.86 -13.52
N LYS A 115 10.93 10.14 -12.37
CA LYS A 115 10.17 10.55 -11.17
C LYS A 115 9.57 11.95 -11.35
N GLU A 116 10.18 12.75 -12.22
CA GLU A 116 9.78 14.11 -12.56
C GLU A 116 8.52 14.12 -13.44
N ASP A 117 8.23 12.99 -14.11
CA ASP A 117 7.01 12.79 -14.89
C ASP A 117 5.79 12.44 -14.00
N LEU A 118 5.97 12.24 -12.69
CA LEU A 118 4.88 12.03 -11.73
C LEU A 118 4.29 13.38 -11.27
N GLY A 119 2.96 13.42 -11.12
CA GLY A 119 2.29 14.51 -10.40
C GLY A 119 2.74 14.57 -8.94
N LYS A 120 2.68 15.76 -8.31
CA LYS A 120 3.20 15.99 -6.94
C LYS A 120 2.67 15.00 -5.90
N VAL A 121 1.38 14.67 -5.95
CA VAL A 121 0.74 13.71 -5.02
C VAL A 121 1.30 12.30 -5.23
N SER A 122 1.34 11.84 -6.48
CA SER A 122 1.91 10.54 -6.85
C SER A 122 3.38 10.43 -6.52
N GLN A 123 4.16 11.50 -6.68
CA GLN A 123 5.58 11.54 -6.33
C GLN A 123 5.81 11.36 -4.82
N ARG A 124 5.00 12.03 -3.97
CA ARG A 124 5.06 11.85 -2.51
C ARG A 124 4.71 10.42 -2.11
N LEU A 125 3.63 9.87 -2.69
CA LEU A 125 3.21 8.51 -2.40
C LEU A 125 4.24 7.46 -2.86
N HIS A 126 4.79 7.61 -4.07
CA HIS A 126 5.87 6.77 -4.58
C HIS A 126 7.08 6.79 -3.63
N HIS A 127 7.50 7.99 -3.19
CA HIS A 127 8.59 8.14 -2.24
C HIS A 127 8.29 7.46 -0.90
N HIS A 128 7.08 7.64 -0.38
CA HIS A 128 6.61 7.06 0.88
C HIS A 128 6.65 5.53 0.85
N LEU A 129 5.99 4.91 -0.13
CA LEU A 129 5.96 3.45 -0.29
C LEU A 129 7.36 2.87 -0.51
N ARG A 130 8.19 3.55 -1.31
CA ARG A 130 9.58 3.16 -1.52
C ARG A 130 10.39 3.24 -0.23
N SER A 131 10.24 4.30 0.56
CA SER A 131 10.92 4.47 1.85
C SER A 131 10.56 3.34 2.83
N LEU A 132 9.27 2.97 2.92
CA LEU A 132 8.81 1.86 3.75
C LEU A 132 9.45 0.52 3.35
N THR A 133 9.45 0.21 2.05
CA THR A 133 10.06 -1.05 1.57
C THR A 133 11.56 -1.09 1.81
N LEU A 134 12.29 0.02 1.58
CA LEU A 134 13.72 0.10 1.86
C LEU A 134 14.03 -0.07 3.35
N LYS A 135 13.26 0.57 4.24
CA LYS A 135 13.42 0.40 5.71
C LYS A 135 13.28 -1.06 6.13
N ARG A 136 12.35 -1.81 5.51
CA ARG A 136 12.16 -3.26 5.74
C ARG A 136 13.30 -4.10 5.17
N GLN A 137 13.82 -3.71 4.01
CA GLN A 137 14.92 -4.40 3.34
C GLN A 137 16.30 -4.13 3.96
N ASN A 138 16.51 -3.04 4.71
CA ASN A 138 17.81 -2.52 5.21
C ASN A 138 18.78 -3.52 5.87
N ARG A 139 18.39 -4.78 6.11
CA ARG A 139 19.29 -5.88 6.53
C ARG A 139 19.90 -6.68 5.36
N VAL A 140 19.45 -6.46 4.13
CA VAL A 140 19.81 -7.21 2.93
C VAL A 140 20.19 -6.20 1.86
N GLY A 141 21.45 -6.20 1.44
CA GLY A 141 21.91 -5.27 0.40
C GLY A 141 21.22 -5.55 -0.92
N LEU A 142 20.76 -4.49 -1.61
CA LEU A 142 20.19 -4.62 -2.95
C LEU A 142 21.24 -5.21 -3.89
N THR A 143 20.87 -6.30 -4.56
CA THR A 143 21.74 -6.92 -5.57
C THR A 143 21.75 -6.04 -6.81
N LYS A 144 22.94 -5.66 -7.34
CA LYS A 144 23.01 -4.81 -8.55
C LYS A 144 22.47 -5.56 -9.78
N LYS A 145 21.28 -5.20 -10.25
CA LYS A 145 20.67 -5.74 -11.49
C LYS A 145 20.61 -4.68 -12.59
N ALA A 146 20.41 -5.14 -13.83
CA ALA A 146 20.20 -4.26 -14.96
C ALA A 146 18.78 -3.65 -14.93
N TYR A 147 18.66 -2.35 -15.09
CA TYR A 147 17.37 -1.71 -15.36
C TYR A 147 16.78 -2.18 -16.69
N TRP A 148 15.47 -2.36 -16.70
CA TRP A 148 14.71 -2.75 -17.88
C TRP A 148 13.34 -2.07 -17.88
N ALA A 149 12.74 -1.92 -19.05
CA ALA A 149 11.53 -1.12 -19.20
C ALA A 149 10.35 -1.94 -19.72
N ILE A 150 9.15 -1.64 -19.25
CA ILE A 150 7.91 -2.21 -19.78
C ILE A 150 7.30 -1.19 -20.75
N TYR A 151 7.10 -1.63 -21.99
CA TYR A 151 6.66 -0.79 -23.12
C TYR A 151 5.17 -0.91 -23.44
N ASP A 152 4.48 -1.86 -22.82
CA ASP A 152 3.10 -2.23 -23.12
C ASP A 152 2.29 -2.33 -21.83
N ASN A 153 1.18 -1.57 -21.77
CA ASN A 153 0.31 -1.49 -20.60
C ASN A 153 -0.43 -2.80 -20.29
N LYS A 154 -0.79 -3.61 -21.30
CA LYS A 154 -1.43 -4.92 -21.09
C LYS A 154 -0.45 -5.91 -20.48
N LYS A 155 0.82 -5.88 -20.93
CA LYS A 155 1.89 -6.68 -20.31
C LYS A 155 2.14 -6.27 -18.86
N MET A 156 2.08 -4.96 -18.58
CA MET A 156 2.20 -4.41 -17.23
C MET A 156 1.07 -4.89 -16.32
N ALA A 157 -0.19 -4.71 -16.75
CA ALA A 157 -1.36 -5.11 -16.00
C ALA A 157 -1.35 -6.61 -15.69
N ARG A 158 -1.08 -7.44 -16.71
CA ARG A 158 -1.00 -8.90 -16.55
C ARG A 158 0.12 -9.32 -15.61
N MET A 159 1.29 -8.70 -15.68
CA MET A 159 2.39 -9.01 -14.76
C MET A 159 2.02 -8.68 -13.31
N ILE A 160 1.41 -7.52 -13.06
CA ILE A 160 0.95 -7.14 -11.71
C ILE A 160 -0.12 -8.12 -11.21
N GLU A 161 -1.08 -8.49 -12.05
CA GLU A 161 -2.16 -9.43 -11.70
C GLU A 161 -1.62 -10.83 -11.38
N ASP A 162 -0.72 -11.35 -12.22
CA ASP A 162 -0.05 -12.63 -11.98
C ASP A 162 0.73 -12.62 -10.65
N ILE A 163 1.47 -11.54 -10.36
CA ILE A 163 2.21 -11.38 -9.10
C ILE A 163 1.24 -11.29 -7.92
N PHE A 164 0.13 -10.57 -8.06
CA PHE A 164 -0.90 -10.47 -7.03
C PHE A 164 -1.50 -11.83 -6.67
N THR A 165 -1.86 -12.64 -7.67
CA THR A 165 -2.38 -14.00 -7.44
C THR A 165 -1.36 -14.84 -6.68
N LEU A 166 -0.10 -14.84 -7.12
CA LEU A 166 0.97 -15.56 -6.43
C LEU A 166 1.19 -15.04 -5.00
N MET A 167 0.99 -13.75 -4.74
CA MET A 167 1.07 -13.21 -3.38
C MET A 167 -0.10 -13.65 -2.49
N ASN A 168 -1.30 -13.82 -3.06
CA ASN A 168 -2.42 -14.43 -2.32
C ASN A 168 -2.09 -15.88 -1.97
N ASP A 169 -1.58 -16.66 -2.94
CA ASP A 169 -1.18 -18.05 -2.73
C ASP A 169 -0.09 -18.14 -1.64
N LEU A 170 0.88 -17.22 -1.64
CA LEU A 170 1.93 -17.15 -0.63
C LEU A 170 1.38 -16.86 0.77
N GLU A 171 0.43 -15.93 0.89
CA GLU A 171 -0.25 -15.58 2.14
C GLU A 171 -1.17 -16.71 2.64
N GLU A 172 -1.75 -17.51 1.74
CA GLU A 172 -2.55 -18.69 2.09
C GLU A 172 -1.67 -19.85 2.57
N VAL A 173 -0.57 -20.13 1.87
CA VAL A 173 0.40 -21.17 2.24
C VAL A 173 1.10 -20.84 3.56
N PHE A 174 1.45 -19.57 3.76
CA PHE A 174 2.16 -19.12 4.95
C PHE A 174 1.53 -17.85 5.52
N PRO A 175 0.43 -17.99 6.28
CA PRO A 175 -0.30 -16.86 6.81
C PRO A 175 0.49 -16.14 7.90
N ALA A 176 0.61 -14.83 7.76
CA ALA A 176 1.03 -13.96 8.85
C ALA A 176 -0.06 -13.88 9.93
N THR A 177 0.33 -13.55 11.16
CA THR A 177 -0.68 -13.29 12.20
C THR A 177 -1.49 -12.04 11.84
N PRO A 178 -2.83 -12.05 12.00
CA PRO A 178 -3.67 -10.89 11.69
C PRO A 178 -3.23 -9.62 12.42
N GLN A 179 -2.71 -9.75 13.64
CA GLN A 179 -2.18 -8.64 14.43
C GLN A 179 -0.91 -8.03 13.80
N ALA A 180 0.02 -8.86 13.31
CA ALA A 180 1.23 -8.36 12.66
C ALA A 180 0.89 -7.64 11.35
N THR A 181 0.02 -8.22 10.53
CA THR A 181 -0.42 -7.60 9.27
C THR A 181 -1.13 -6.27 9.53
N THR A 182 -2.11 -6.24 10.45
CA THR A 182 -2.84 -5.00 10.80
C THR A 182 -1.89 -3.90 11.26
N ARG A 183 -0.98 -4.21 12.19
CA ARG A 183 -0.03 -3.23 12.73
C ARG A 183 0.90 -2.68 11.64
N LEU A 184 1.37 -3.54 10.73
CA LEU A 184 2.23 -3.11 9.62
C LEU A 184 1.51 -2.15 8.68
N VAL A 185 0.23 -2.39 8.38
CA VAL A 185 -0.58 -1.50 7.53
C VAL A 185 -0.86 -0.18 8.19
N GLU A 186 -1.19 -0.19 9.47
CA GLU A 186 -1.42 1.05 10.21
C GLU A 186 -0.18 1.95 10.16
N MET A 187 1.02 1.38 10.34
CA MET A 187 2.29 2.09 10.17
C MET A 187 2.53 2.54 8.72
N GLU A 188 2.14 1.75 7.71
CA GLU A 188 2.28 2.12 6.29
C GLU A 188 1.50 3.38 5.95
N ILE A 189 0.34 3.60 6.57
CA ILE A 189 -0.48 4.79 6.30
C ILE A 189 -0.37 5.84 7.40
N GLU A 190 0.39 5.63 8.47
CA GLU A 190 0.43 6.49 9.67
C GLU A 190 0.82 7.94 9.33
N GLU A 191 1.86 8.13 8.52
CA GLU A 191 2.38 9.45 8.13
C GLU A 191 1.52 10.12 7.04
N VAL A 192 0.61 9.36 6.38
CA VAL A 192 -0.24 9.88 5.29
C VAL A 192 -1.49 10.56 5.87
N SER A 193 -1.53 11.89 5.85
CA SER A 193 -2.66 12.68 6.36
C SER A 193 -3.48 13.38 5.27
N ASP A 194 -2.94 13.49 4.07
CA ASP A 194 -3.61 14.15 2.94
C ASP A 194 -4.75 13.29 2.37
N ALA A 195 -5.94 13.88 2.24
CA ALA A 195 -7.12 13.17 1.78
C ALA A 195 -7.02 12.71 0.32
N GLN A 196 -6.30 13.44 -0.53
CA GLN A 196 -6.08 13.08 -1.93
C GLN A 196 -5.10 11.91 -2.04
N GLU A 197 -4.04 11.87 -1.22
CA GLU A 197 -3.14 10.73 -1.11
C GLU A 197 -3.86 9.48 -0.61
N LEU A 198 -4.71 9.59 0.41
CA LEU A 198 -5.49 8.46 0.92
C LEU A 198 -6.49 7.92 -0.10
N LYS A 199 -7.10 8.78 -0.92
CA LYS A 199 -7.93 8.34 -2.06
C LYS A 199 -7.10 7.63 -3.13
N MET A 200 -5.95 8.20 -3.48
CA MET A 200 -5.05 7.61 -4.46
C MET A 200 -4.56 6.23 -4.00
N ILE A 201 -4.24 6.04 -2.71
CA ILE A 201 -3.91 4.73 -2.13
C ILE A 201 -5.05 3.75 -2.33
N GLN A 202 -6.30 4.13 -2.05
CA GLN A 202 -7.46 3.26 -2.26
C GLN A 202 -7.56 2.82 -3.73
N ASP A 203 -7.43 3.77 -4.66
CA ASP A 203 -7.55 3.50 -6.10
C ASP A 203 -6.45 2.54 -6.59
N VAL A 204 -5.20 2.74 -6.16
CA VAL A 204 -4.08 1.90 -6.60
C VAL A 204 -4.02 0.56 -5.87
N ALA A 205 -4.47 0.49 -4.61
CA ALA A 205 -4.54 -0.74 -3.82
C ALA A 205 -5.73 -1.62 -4.20
N LYS A 206 -6.74 -1.06 -4.86
CA LYS A 206 -7.94 -1.80 -5.26
C LYS A 206 -7.59 -3.06 -6.07
N GLY A 207 -8.05 -4.19 -5.53
CA GLY A 207 -7.81 -5.52 -6.09
C GLY A 207 -6.36 -5.99 -6.04
N LEU A 208 -5.44 -5.26 -5.38
CA LEU A 208 -4.04 -5.64 -5.17
C LEU A 208 -3.68 -5.81 -3.71
N ASP A 209 -4.26 -5.00 -2.84
CA ASP A 209 -4.02 -5.01 -1.40
C ASP A 209 -5.30 -4.61 -0.66
N PRO A 210 -6.22 -5.56 -0.46
CA PRO A 210 -7.50 -5.29 0.19
C PRO A 210 -7.35 -4.73 1.61
N VAL A 211 -6.26 -5.09 2.31
CA VAL A 211 -6.01 -4.62 3.67
C VAL A 211 -5.57 -3.16 3.66
N LEU A 212 -4.65 -2.78 2.75
CA LEU A 212 -4.23 -1.39 2.59
C LEU A 212 -5.39 -0.50 2.07
N GLU A 213 -6.19 -1.01 1.13
CA GLU A 213 -7.41 -0.35 0.66
C GLU A 213 -8.39 -0.09 1.83
N GLY A 214 -8.66 -1.12 2.65
CA GLY A 214 -9.55 -1.01 3.80
C GLY A 214 -9.04 -0.01 4.86
N SER A 215 -7.76 -0.09 5.21
CA SER A 215 -7.16 0.81 6.21
C SER A 215 -7.08 2.25 5.73
N SER A 216 -6.73 2.48 4.46
CA SER A 216 -6.71 3.83 3.87
C SER A 216 -8.11 4.44 3.79
N LYS A 217 -9.14 3.64 3.45
CA LYS A 217 -10.55 4.07 3.53
C LYS A 217 -10.95 4.45 4.95
N GLY A 218 -10.64 3.62 5.94
CA GLY A 218 -10.92 3.92 7.35
C GLY A 218 -10.20 5.17 7.85
N LYS A 219 -8.95 5.40 7.41
CA LYS A 219 -8.22 6.63 7.74
C LYS A 219 -8.78 7.85 7.04
N LEU A 220 -9.15 7.75 5.76
CA LEU A 220 -9.81 8.83 5.02
C LEU A 220 -11.12 9.24 5.70
N GLU A 221 -11.93 8.27 6.13
CA GLU A 221 -13.14 8.54 6.89
C GLU A 221 -12.85 9.37 8.15
N LYS A 222 -11.77 9.06 8.90
CA LYS A 222 -11.35 9.86 10.08
C LYS A 222 -10.80 11.24 9.73
N VAL A 223 -10.13 11.38 8.59
CA VAL A 223 -9.60 12.68 8.13
C VAL A 223 -10.74 13.60 7.67
N ILE A 224 -11.75 13.03 7.00
CA ILE A 224 -12.91 13.77 6.50
C ILE A 224 -13.91 14.04 7.65
N ALA A 225 -14.18 13.05 8.51
CA ALA A 225 -15.04 13.20 9.68
C ALA A 225 -14.25 13.81 10.84
N ASN A 226 -14.19 15.15 10.89
CA ASN A 226 -13.49 15.86 11.94
C ASN A 226 -14.36 16.97 12.53
N ASN A 227 -14.43 17.00 13.87
CA ASN A 227 -15.09 18.05 14.62
C ASN A 227 -14.02 18.86 15.33
N SER A 228 -13.95 20.16 15.06
CA SER A 228 -12.89 21.02 15.61
C SER A 228 -13.42 22.39 16.01
N ALA A 229 -12.82 22.97 17.05
CA ALA A 229 -13.09 24.33 17.49
C ALA A 229 -11.77 25.07 17.74
N GLY A 230 -11.67 26.32 17.32
CA GLY A 230 -10.50 27.18 17.55
C GLY A 230 -10.46 27.72 18.99
N ARG A 231 -11.07 28.88 19.24
CA ARG A 231 -11.13 29.49 20.59
C ARG A 231 -12.55 29.42 21.15
N ILE A 232 -12.71 29.01 22.41
CA ILE A 232 -14.01 28.99 23.10
C ILE A 232 -13.88 29.75 24.41
N ASN A 233 -14.61 30.86 24.56
CA ASN A 233 -14.62 31.69 25.76
C ASN A 233 -16.02 31.76 26.36
N GLY A 234 -16.11 31.85 27.69
CA GLY A 234 -17.36 32.17 28.41
C GLY A 234 -18.45 31.09 28.38
N THR A 235 -18.16 29.89 27.89
CA THR A 235 -19.10 28.76 27.81
C THR A 235 -19.05 27.89 29.07
N SER A 236 -20.20 27.40 29.56
CA SER A 236 -20.26 26.52 30.74
C SER A 236 -20.12 25.03 30.44
N ALA A 237 -20.47 24.59 29.21
CA ALA A 237 -20.25 23.21 28.78
C ALA A 237 -19.97 23.13 27.27
N VAL A 238 -18.98 22.34 26.88
CA VAL A 238 -18.55 22.17 25.48
C VAL A 238 -18.44 20.69 25.16
N ASN A 239 -19.09 20.28 24.07
CA ASN A 239 -18.86 18.99 23.42
C ASN A 239 -18.28 19.22 22.01
N ILE A 240 -17.18 18.54 21.70
CA ILE A 240 -16.61 18.48 20.35
C ILE A 240 -16.60 17.02 19.94
N GLY A 241 -17.58 16.64 19.11
CA GLY A 241 -17.85 15.24 18.79
C GLY A 241 -19.33 14.99 18.54
N HIS A 242 -19.64 13.78 18.08
CA HIS A 242 -21.02 13.38 17.85
C HIS A 242 -21.75 13.08 19.16
N THR A 243 -23.03 13.43 19.23
CA THR A 243 -23.91 13.12 20.37
C THR A 243 -24.90 12.02 19.96
N TYR A 244 -25.09 11.03 20.83
CA TYR A 244 -25.95 9.86 20.57
C TYR A 244 -27.01 9.72 21.67
N VAL A 245 -28.29 9.71 21.30
CA VAL A 245 -29.42 9.63 22.24
C VAL A 245 -29.97 8.19 22.33
N LYS A 246 -30.13 7.67 23.55
CA LYS A 246 -30.40 6.24 23.85
C LYS A 246 -31.64 5.63 23.19
N GLU A 247 -32.69 6.39 22.95
CA GLU A 247 -33.99 5.84 22.51
C GLU A 247 -34.00 5.32 21.06
N SER A 248 -32.98 5.65 20.25
CA SER A 248 -33.05 5.48 18.79
C SER A 248 -32.26 4.28 18.24
N PHE A 249 -31.50 3.56 19.07
CA PHE A 249 -30.61 2.49 18.60
C PHE A 249 -31.27 1.11 18.48
N LEU A 250 -32.54 0.97 18.89
CA LEU A 250 -33.19 -0.34 18.91
C LEU A 250 -33.44 -0.93 17.51
N GLN A 251 -33.37 -0.13 16.43
CA GLN A 251 -33.65 -0.61 15.06
C GLN A 251 -32.74 -0.05 13.94
N SER A 252 -31.83 0.90 14.20
CA SER A 252 -31.01 1.48 13.13
C SER A 252 -29.70 0.73 12.91
N LYS A 253 -29.46 0.22 11.69
CA LYS A 253 -28.08 -0.03 11.22
C LYS A 253 -27.44 1.34 10.96
N GLY A 254 -26.53 1.76 11.84
CA GLY A 254 -25.94 3.11 11.80
C GLY A 254 -25.37 3.45 10.42
N SER A 255 -25.75 4.61 9.89
CA SER A 255 -25.09 5.23 8.73
C SER A 255 -23.78 5.87 9.19
N ARG A 256 -22.69 5.66 8.44
CA ARG A 256 -21.39 6.28 8.73
C ARG A 256 -21.47 7.79 8.46
N ASP A 257 -21.20 8.58 9.49
CA ASP A 257 -21.08 10.04 9.39
C ASP A 257 -19.75 10.42 8.74
N THR A 258 -19.80 11.34 7.77
CA THR A 258 -18.62 11.90 7.10
C THR A 258 -18.57 13.42 7.21
N SER A 259 -19.35 14.02 8.11
CA SER A 259 -19.41 15.46 8.29
C SER A 259 -18.13 16.03 8.89
N THR A 260 -17.69 17.15 8.34
CA THR A 260 -16.67 18.00 8.95
C THR A 260 -17.37 19.18 9.61
N ASN A 261 -17.20 19.36 10.92
CA ASN A 261 -17.72 20.51 11.65
C ASN A 261 -16.53 21.33 12.17
N HIS A 262 -16.46 22.60 11.78
CA HIS A 262 -15.43 23.51 12.25
C HIS A 262 -16.05 24.84 12.71
N VAL A 263 -15.55 25.35 13.83
CA VAL A 263 -15.85 26.69 14.31
C VAL A 263 -14.56 27.41 14.72
N GLY A 264 -14.32 28.61 14.18
CA GLY A 264 -13.10 29.37 14.45
C GLY A 264 -13.06 29.97 15.85
N GLU A 265 -14.15 30.61 16.28
CA GLU A 265 -14.27 31.19 17.63
C GLU A 265 -15.70 31.12 18.13
N ILE A 266 -15.88 30.81 19.41
CA ILE A 266 -17.16 30.85 20.12
C ILE A 266 -17.00 31.72 21.37
N ASN A 267 -17.87 32.72 21.50
CA ASN A 267 -17.96 33.57 22.67
C ASN A 267 -19.33 33.37 23.33
N GLY A 268 -19.37 32.48 24.33
CA GLY A 268 -20.54 32.21 25.15
C GLY A 268 -20.68 33.18 26.32
N GLY A 269 -21.90 33.32 26.83
CA GLY A 269 -22.21 34.03 28.08
C GLY A 269 -22.41 33.06 29.24
N LYS A 270 -22.75 33.60 30.43
CA LYS A 270 -23.10 32.74 31.59
C LYS A 270 -24.20 31.73 31.17
N HIS A 271 -23.87 30.45 31.28
CA HIS A 271 -24.74 29.29 31.03
C HIS A 271 -24.88 28.87 29.56
N THR A 272 -23.97 29.28 28.66
CA THR A 272 -23.94 28.77 27.29
C THR A 272 -23.45 27.32 27.23
N ARG A 273 -24.12 26.49 26.42
CA ARG A 273 -23.72 25.14 26.08
C ARG A 273 -23.42 25.06 24.58
N VAL A 274 -22.33 24.39 24.21
CA VAL A 274 -21.87 24.27 22.82
C VAL A 274 -21.74 22.79 22.47
N ASN A 275 -22.25 22.42 21.29
CA ASN A 275 -21.95 21.15 20.64
C ASN A 275 -21.42 21.40 19.22
N VAL A 276 -20.21 20.95 18.94
CA VAL A 276 -19.59 20.97 17.61
C VAL A 276 -19.50 19.53 17.12
N GLY A 277 -20.50 19.10 16.35
CA GLY A 277 -20.62 17.75 15.83
C GLY A 277 -22.08 17.35 15.64
N ASN A 278 -22.33 16.29 14.88
CA ASN A 278 -23.70 15.85 14.60
C ASN A 278 -24.38 15.23 15.83
N THR A 279 -25.70 15.39 15.92
CA THR A 279 -26.55 14.74 16.93
C THR A 279 -27.40 13.67 16.26
N TYR A 280 -27.39 12.46 16.82
CA TYR A 280 -28.08 11.28 16.31
C TYR A 280 -29.11 10.77 17.32
N GLY A 281 -30.35 10.59 16.86
CA GLY A 281 -31.48 10.13 17.65
C GLY A 281 -32.54 11.21 17.88
N GLY A 282 -33.60 10.89 18.65
CA GLY A 282 -34.75 11.75 18.99
C GLY A 282 -34.38 13.01 19.78
N LYS A 283 -35.14 13.36 20.83
CA LYS A 283 -34.91 14.58 21.65
C LYS A 283 -33.41 14.72 22.04
N GLY A 284 -32.78 15.80 21.56
CA GLY A 284 -31.33 15.95 21.39
C GLY A 284 -30.63 16.66 22.55
N PHE A 285 -29.38 17.12 22.33
CA PHE A 285 -28.59 17.96 23.26
C PHE A 285 -29.36 19.18 23.84
N TRP A 286 -30.43 19.55 23.15
CA TRP A 286 -31.30 20.71 23.37
C TRP A 286 -32.51 20.43 24.26
N ASP A 287 -32.71 19.18 24.70
CA ASP A 287 -33.77 18.78 25.63
C ASP A 287 -33.31 18.72 27.09
#